data_AF-A0A4U8UN04-F1
#
_entry.id   AF-A0A4U8UN04-F1
#
_cell.length_a   1.000
_cell.length_b   1.000
_cell.length_c   1.000
_cell.angle_alpha   90.00
_cell.angle_beta   90.00
_cell.angle_gamma   90.00
#
_symmetry.space_group_name_H-M   'P 1'
#
loop_
_entity.id
_entity.type
_entity.pdbx_description
1 polymer ?
#
loop_
_entity_poly.entity_id
_entity_poly.type
_entity_poly.pdbx_seq_one_letter_code
_entity_poly.pdbx_strand_id
1 'polypeptide(L)'
;MLSAFANPRLLLASLLACSCCLLLISSRSTQDNCKSVKLKELILETVGMYPHQYSYQARYMKKAAEDRFGNWWSAVIISEKGGYGMSAVYDQYKNTR
;
A
#
# COMPACT_ATOMS: atom_id res chain seq x y z
N MET A 1 42.15 26.38 38.00
CA MET A 1 40.75 26.87 38.10
C MET A 1 40.17 26.89 36.70
N LEU A 2 39.09 26.22 36.31
CA LEU A 2 38.16 25.30 36.94
C LEU A 2 37.70 24.35 35.82
N SER A 3 37.65 23.07 36.18
CA SER A 3 37.08 21.94 35.46
C SER A 3 35.86 22.29 34.60
N ALA A 4 35.91 21.88 33.34
CA ALA A 4 34.75 21.72 32.47
C ALA A 4 33.79 20.70 33.10
N PHE A 5 32.82 21.18 33.89
CA PHE A 5 31.69 20.38 34.36
C PHE A 5 30.71 20.24 33.20
N ALA A 6 31.00 19.31 32.28
CA ALA A 6 29.97 18.77 31.41
C ALA A 6 29.03 17.93 32.29
N ASN A 7 27.87 18.51 32.65
CA ASN A 7 26.88 17.84 33.50
C ASN A 7 26.43 16.52 32.83
N PRO A 8 26.71 15.34 33.42
CA PRO A 8 26.44 14.05 32.77
C PRO A 8 24.95 13.81 32.57
N ARG A 9 24.08 14.46 33.37
CA ARG A 9 22.62 14.42 33.22
C ARG A 9 22.12 15.18 31.99
N LEU A 10 22.79 16.27 31.60
CA LEU A 10 22.48 17.05 30.40
C LEU A 10 22.94 16.33 29.12
N LEU A 11 24.07 15.64 29.18
CA LEU A 11 24.56 14.78 28.09
C LEU A 11 23.67 13.55 27.89
N LEU A 12 23.20 12.91 28.96
CA LEU A 12 22.27 11.79 28.84
C LEU A 12 20.93 12.21 28.25
N ALA A 13 20.41 13.37 28.66
CA ALA A 13 19.16 13.90 28.13
C ALA A 13 19.27 14.27 26.64
N SER A 14 20.38 14.84 26.20
CA SER A 14 20.59 15.16 24.77
C SER A 14 20.75 13.90 23.92
N LEU A 15 21.44 12.87 24.43
CA LEU A 15 21.59 11.58 23.75
C LEU A 15 20.25 10.81 23.66
N LEU A 16 19.44 10.83 24.72
CA LEU A 16 18.09 10.23 24.71
C LEU A 16 17.14 10.96 23.76
N ALA A 17 17.15 12.30 23.78
CA ALA A 17 16.35 13.10 22.85
C ALA A 17 16.78 12.89 21.39
N CYS A 18 18.09 12.79 21.11
CA CYS A 18 18.63 12.54 19.78
C CYS A 18 18.25 11.14 19.26
N SER A 19 18.35 10.11 20.12
CA SER A 19 17.91 8.74 19.79
C SER A 19 16.41 8.66 19.48
N CYS A 20 15.59 9.39 20.26
CA CYS A 20 14.14 9.44 20.03
C CYS A 20 13.77 10.15 18.71
N CYS A 21 14.49 11.23 18.36
CA CYS A 21 14.31 11.92 17.08
C CYS A 21 14.65 11.03 15.87
N LEU A 22 15.71 10.22 15.93
CA LEU A 22 16.11 9.32 14.84
C LEU A 22 15.06 8.23 14.56
N LEU A 23 14.39 7.71 15.61
CA LEU A 23 13.31 6.73 15.47
C LEU A 23 12.03 7.33 14.87
N LEU A 24 11.69 8.58 15.22
CA LEU A 24 10.51 9.28 14.68
C LEU A 24 10.69 9.72 13.22
N ILE A 25 11.92 10.05 12.78
CA ILE A 25 12.19 10.42 11.38
C ILE A 25 12.15 9.19 10.46
N SER A 26 12.61 8.03 10.96
CA SER A 26 12.66 6.79 10.18
C SER A 26 11.29 6.16 9.91
N SER A 27 10.27 6.49 10.71
CA SER A 27 8.92 5.93 10.60
C SER A 27 7.97 6.71 9.68
N ARG A 28 8.35 7.90 9.21
CA ARG A 28 7.36 8.87 8.68
C ARG A 28 7.43 9.19 7.18
N SER A 29 8.36 8.63 6.38
CA SER A 29 8.54 9.13 5.00
C SER A 29 8.24 8.18 3.82
N THR A 30 7.86 6.91 4.01
CA THR A 30 7.63 6.02 2.84
C THR A 30 6.46 5.03 2.93
N GLN A 31 5.80 4.86 4.09
CA GLN A 31 4.70 3.89 4.20
C GLN A 31 3.33 4.41 3.72
N ASP A 32 3.05 5.71 3.76
CA ASP A 32 1.70 6.23 3.49
C ASP A 32 1.27 6.18 2.00
N ASN A 33 2.18 5.87 1.08
CA ASN A 33 1.91 5.85 -0.36
C ASN A 33 2.41 4.59 -1.09
N CYS A 34 2.66 3.50 -0.37
CA CYS A 34 2.95 2.24 -1.03
C CYS A 34 1.66 1.68 -1.65
N LYS A 35 1.50 1.84 -2.97
CA LYS A 35 0.31 1.38 -3.72
C LYS A 35 0.01 -0.11 -3.49
N SER A 36 1.03 -0.93 -3.24
CA SER A 36 0.87 -2.38 -3.03
C SER A 36 0.13 -2.74 -1.74
N VAL A 37 0.32 -1.98 -0.65
CA VAL A 37 -0.37 -2.27 0.63
C VAL A 37 -1.85 -1.95 0.50
N LYS A 38 -2.19 -0.78 -0.03
CA LYS A 38 -3.57 -0.37 -0.28
C LYS A 38 -4.28 -1.27 -1.29
N LEU A 39 -3.55 -1.78 -2.29
CA LEU A 39 -4.09 -2.75 -3.24
C LEU A 39 -4.35 -4.11 -2.60
N LYS A 40 -3.46 -4.56 -1.70
CA LYS A 40 -3.67 -5.79 -0.92
C LYS A 40 -4.90 -5.69 -0.02
N GLU A 41 -5.09 -4.56 0.65
CA GLU A 41 -6.30 -4.29 1.44
C GLU A 41 -7.56 -4.38 0.57
N LEU A 42 -7.54 -3.75 -0.62
CA LEU A 42 -8.65 -3.83 -1.57
C LEU A 42 -8.95 -5.26 -2.03
N ILE A 43 -7.91 -6.08 -2.28
CA ILE A 43 -8.08 -7.48 -2.65
C ILE A 43 -8.79 -8.24 -1.51
N LEU A 44 -8.32 -8.07 -0.27
CA LEU A 44 -8.89 -8.76 0.90
C LEU A 44 -10.34 -8.32 1.16
N GLU A 45 -10.62 -7.03 1.06
CA GLU A 45 -11.97 -6.46 1.14
C GLU A 45 -12.91 -7.12 0.12
N THR A 46 -12.46 -7.23 -1.13
CA THR A 46 -13.26 -7.80 -2.24
C THR A 46 -13.55 -9.29 -2.02
N VAL A 47 -12.55 -10.07 -1.61
CA VAL A 47 -12.70 -11.52 -1.35
C VAL A 47 -13.71 -11.75 -0.22
N GLY A 48 -13.71 -10.88 0.80
CA GLY A 48 -14.68 -10.92 1.89
C GLY A 48 -16.11 -10.59 1.47
N MET A 49 -16.30 -9.64 0.55
CA MET A 49 -17.65 -9.22 0.10
C MET A 49 -18.30 -10.22 -0.88
N TYR A 50 -17.54 -10.80 -1.80
CA TYR A 50 -18.07 -11.61 -2.89
C TYR A 50 -17.47 -13.02 -2.93
N PRO A 51 -17.63 -13.85 -1.88
CA PRO A 51 -17.03 -15.18 -1.85
C PRO A 51 -17.53 -16.01 -3.06
N HIS A 52 -16.60 -16.67 -3.74
CA HIS A 52 -16.84 -17.53 -4.92
C HIS A 52 -17.43 -16.87 -6.17
N GLN A 53 -17.68 -15.55 -6.15
CA GLN A 53 -18.23 -14.82 -7.29
C GLN A 53 -17.16 -14.05 -8.05
N TYR A 54 -16.29 -14.78 -8.77
CA TYR A 54 -15.09 -14.22 -9.39
C TYR A 54 -15.35 -13.05 -10.37
N SER A 55 -16.45 -13.08 -11.12
CA SER A 55 -16.80 -11.98 -12.04
C SER A 55 -17.16 -10.69 -11.28
N TYR A 56 -17.86 -10.81 -10.15
CA TYR A 56 -18.19 -9.66 -9.29
C TYR A 56 -16.97 -9.13 -8.56
N GLN A 57 -16.11 -10.03 -8.06
CA GLN A 57 -14.84 -9.66 -7.45
C GLN A 57 -13.98 -8.85 -8.44
N ALA A 58 -13.78 -9.34 -9.67
CA ALA A 58 -12.98 -8.65 -10.68
C ALA A 58 -13.56 -7.28 -11.06
N ARG A 59 -14.89 -7.18 -11.20
CA ARG A 59 -15.58 -5.92 -11.51
C ARG A 59 -15.45 -4.90 -10.37
N TYR A 60 -15.62 -5.33 -9.13
CA TYR A 60 -15.49 -4.46 -7.96
C TYR A 60 -14.06 -3.98 -7.79
N MET A 61 -13.08 -4.89 -7.85
CA MET A 61 -11.65 -4.54 -7.74
C MET A 61 -11.23 -3.53 -8.78
N LYS A 62 -11.65 -3.71 -10.05
CA LYS A 62 -11.36 -2.74 -11.11
C LYS A 62 -11.90 -1.37 -10.74
N LYS A 63 -13.19 -1.26 -10.44
CA LYS A 63 -13.84 0.03 -10.15
C LYS A 63 -13.22 0.72 -8.92
N ALA A 64 -13.01 -0.01 -7.84
CA ALA A 64 -12.40 0.53 -6.63
C ALA A 64 -10.94 0.94 -6.84
N ALA A 65 -10.18 0.24 -7.71
CA ALA A 65 -8.84 0.63 -8.07
C ALA A 65 -8.83 1.90 -8.94
N GLU A 66 -9.77 2.02 -9.89
CA GLU A 66 -9.96 3.22 -10.70
C GLU A 66 -10.30 4.45 -9.82
N ASP A 67 -11.23 4.27 -8.87
CA ASP A 67 -11.67 5.33 -7.96
C ASP A 67 -10.55 5.78 -6.98
N ARG A 68 -9.71 4.85 -6.50
CA ARG A 68 -8.68 5.12 -5.47
C ARG A 68 -7.30 5.45 -6.03
N PHE A 69 -6.93 4.92 -7.20
CA PHE A 69 -5.57 4.96 -7.73
C PHE A 69 -5.45 5.55 -9.14
N GLY A 70 -6.56 6.00 -9.74
CA GLY A 70 -6.61 6.55 -11.10
C GLY A 70 -6.94 5.49 -12.15
N ASN A 71 -7.13 5.90 -13.40
CA ASN A 71 -7.69 5.06 -14.46
C ASN A 71 -6.76 3.92 -14.93
N TRP A 72 -7.32 3.04 -15.77
CA TRP A 72 -6.62 1.97 -16.50
C TRP A 72 -6.23 0.74 -15.67
N TRP A 73 -7.22 0.14 -14.98
CA TRP A 73 -7.02 -1.10 -14.24
C TRP A 73 -7.71 -2.30 -14.89
N SER A 74 -7.05 -3.44 -14.82
CA SER A 74 -7.64 -4.74 -15.19
C SER A 74 -7.47 -5.71 -14.04
N ALA A 75 -8.48 -6.52 -13.78
CA ALA A 75 -8.50 -7.54 -12.74
C ALA A 75 -8.84 -8.91 -13.36
N VAL A 76 -8.03 -9.91 -13.02
CA VAL A 76 -8.23 -11.31 -13.41
C VAL A 76 -8.11 -12.17 -12.16
N ILE A 77 -9.08 -13.04 -11.95
CA ILE A 77 -9.12 -13.93 -10.79
C ILE A 77 -9.21 -15.35 -11.29
N ILE A 78 -8.26 -16.18 -10.88
CA ILE A 78 -8.13 -17.57 -11.31
C ILE A 78 -8.48 -18.47 -10.13
N SER A 79 -9.42 -19.39 -10.34
CA SER A 79 -9.76 -20.42 -9.37
C SER A 79 -8.85 -21.63 -9.55
N GLU A 80 -8.43 -22.25 -8.44
CA GLU A 80 -7.70 -23.53 -8.47
C GLU A 80 -8.51 -24.65 -9.15
N LYS A 81 -9.85 -24.58 -9.10
CA LYS A 81 -10.74 -25.61 -9.64
C LYS A 81 -10.94 -25.54 -11.15
N GLY A 82 -10.26 -24.63 -11.85
CA GLY A 82 -10.47 -24.38 -13.27
C GLY A 82 -11.67 -23.47 -13.49
N GLY A 83 -11.39 -22.19 -13.71
CA GLY A 83 -12.38 -21.14 -13.94
C GLY A 83 -11.77 -19.78 -13.67
N TYR A 84 -12.20 -18.74 -14.38
CA TYR A 84 -11.70 -17.39 -14.16
C TYR A 84 -12.80 -16.33 -14.26
N GLY A 85 -12.64 -15.26 -13.49
CA GLY A 85 -13.41 -14.02 -13.62
C GLY A 85 -12.50 -12.89 -14.08
N MET A 86 -12.98 -12.04 -14.98
CA MET A 86 -12.19 -10.95 -15.56
C MET A 86 -12.99 -9.65 -15.67
N SER A 87 -12.32 -8.53 -15.40
CA SER A 87 -12.77 -7.20 -15.76
C SER A 87 -11.58 -6.41 -16.30
N ALA A 88 -11.58 -6.13 -17.60
CA ALA A 88 -10.46 -5.48 -18.28
C ALA A 88 -10.83 -4.07 -18.75
N VAL A 89 -9.81 -3.25 -18.97
CA VAL A 89 -9.91 -2.06 -19.82
C VAL A 89 -9.63 -2.52 -21.25
N TYR A 90 -10.61 -2.39 -22.12
CA TYR A 90 -10.43 -2.68 -23.54
C TYR A 90 -9.96 -1.40 -24.22
N ASP A 91 -8.68 -1.36 -24.61
CA ASP A 91 -8.23 -0.32 -25.52
C ASP A 91 -8.93 -0.51 -26.87
N GLN A 92 -9.52 0.56 -27.40
CA GLN A 92 -10.15 0.55 -28.72
C GLN A 92 -9.13 0.55 -29.87
N TYR A 93 -7.83 0.55 -29.57
CA TYR A 93 -6.80 0.44 -30.60
C TYR A 93 -6.76 -1.01 -31.13
N LYS A 94 -7.46 -1.22 -32.25
CA LYS A 94 -7.14 -2.31 -33.18
C LYS A 94 -5.65 -2.20 -33.48
N ASN A 95 -4.90 -3.28 -33.22
CA ASN A 95 -3.54 -3.45 -33.73
C ASN A 95 -3.53 -3.03 -35.21
N THR A 96 -2.92 -1.88 -35.52
CA THR A 96 -2.59 -1.56 -36.90
C THR A 96 -1.52 -2.55 -37.31
N ARG A 97 -1.91 -3.39 -38.27
CA ARG A 97 -1.18 -4.52 -38.85
C ARG A 97 0.25 -4.17 -39.25
#